data_AF-A0A3S7KNA6-F1
#
_entry.id   AF-A0A3S7KNA6-F1
#
_cell.length_a   1.000
_cell.length_b   1.000
_cell.length_c   1.000
_cell.angle_alpha   90.00
_cell.angle_beta   90.00
_cell.angle_gamma   90.00
#
_symmetry.space_group_name_H-M   'P 1'
#
loop_
_entity.id
_entity.type
_entity.pdbx_description
1 polymer ?
#
loop_
_entity_poly.entity_id
_entity_poly.type
_entity_poly.pdbx_seq_one_letter_code
_entity_poly.pdbx_strand_id
1 'polypeptide(L)'
;MIELLDLQQTLGAFAACNDDHAVFRSFGWVHATEDALLQARFWLPPDEETAFDDDSEVPAEAYALGLREYLEPATFASVLQVQKRQRPLSTLAEYAQALAYYHEYDAFQQVEGIDEALGEATAEDQAAACRAGVGAGIFASFDLQLVACPDDQLKAAAQRVARLHEVPVGEALARCRALPLLLGEALDRERAQAIKDAFDAIGATVQVRGFKPFPWMDAPALR
;
A
#
# COMPACT_ATOMS: atom_id res chain seq x y z
N MET A 1 -14.77 -9.96 22.01
CA MET A 1 -15.68 -9.61 20.91
C MET A 1 -14.85 -9.47 19.67
N ILE A 2 -14.93 -10.49 18.83
CA ILE A 2 -14.29 -10.50 17.52
C ILE A 2 -14.99 -9.48 16.61
N GLU A 3 -14.21 -8.53 16.08
CA GLU A 3 -14.69 -7.57 15.07
C GLU A 3 -14.57 -8.20 13.69
N LEU A 4 -15.68 -8.24 12.96
CA LEU A 4 -15.77 -8.82 11.62
C LEU A 4 -15.79 -7.74 10.55
N LEU A 5 -14.93 -7.89 9.55
CA LEU A 5 -14.78 -7.01 8.40
C LEU A 5 -15.45 -7.63 7.16
N ASP A 6 -15.97 -6.82 6.25
CA ASP A 6 -16.15 -7.27 4.86
C ASP A 6 -14.83 -7.24 4.08
N LEU A 7 -14.82 -7.80 2.87
CA LEU A 7 -13.61 -7.83 2.03
C LEU A 7 -13.04 -6.43 1.77
N GLN A 8 -13.88 -5.42 1.56
CA GLN A 8 -13.41 -4.07 1.28
C GLN A 8 -12.70 -3.47 2.50
N GLN A 9 -13.24 -3.69 3.69
CA GLN A 9 -12.65 -3.30 4.97
C GLN A 9 -11.34 -4.05 5.25
N THR A 10 -11.28 -5.35 4.95
CA THR A 10 -10.06 -6.17 5.06
C THR A 10 -8.95 -5.62 4.16
N LEU A 11 -9.24 -5.37 2.88
CA LEU A 11 -8.27 -4.75 1.95
C LEU A 11 -7.87 -3.36 2.45
N GLY A 12 -8.80 -2.59 3.02
CA GLY A 12 -8.53 -1.31 3.65
C GLY A 12 -7.58 -1.40 4.84
N ALA A 13 -7.69 -2.43 5.68
CA ALA A 13 -6.81 -2.68 6.81
C ALA A 13 -5.37 -2.99 6.35
N PHE A 14 -5.21 -3.83 5.34
CA PHE A 14 -3.90 -4.09 4.71
C PHE A 14 -3.31 -2.83 4.08
N ALA A 15 -4.12 -2.07 3.35
CA ALA A 15 -3.70 -0.82 2.72
C ALA A 15 -3.34 0.31 3.70
N ALA A 16 -3.77 0.21 4.96
CA ALA A 16 -3.42 1.15 6.02
C ALA A 16 -2.01 0.91 6.59
N CYS A 17 -1.43 -0.28 6.37
CA CYS A 17 -0.03 -0.58 6.67
C CYS A 17 0.90 0.21 5.72
N ASN A 18 2.14 0.44 6.16
CA ASN A 18 3.14 1.14 5.35
C ASN A 18 3.84 0.21 4.34
N ASP A 19 4.05 -1.05 4.72
CA ASP A 19 4.77 -2.07 3.97
C ASP A 19 4.41 -3.48 4.45
N ASP A 20 5.00 -4.51 3.85
CA ASP A 20 4.79 -5.91 4.21
C ASP A 20 5.26 -6.24 5.64
N HIS A 21 6.28 -5.54 6.15
CA HIS A 21 6.72 -5.71 7.54
C HIS A 21 5.65 -5.21 8.52
N ALA A 22 5.00 -4.10 8.21
CA ALA A 22 3.88 -3.58 8.98
C ALA A 22 2.68 -4.53 8.94
N VAL A 23 2.40 -5.18 7.79
CA VAL A 23 1.36 -6.23 7.70
C VAL A 23 1.67 -7.37 8.66
N PHE A 24 2.88 -7.94 8.59
CA PHE A 24 3.30 -9.04 9.47
C PHE A 24 3.20 -8.70 10.96
N ARG A 25 3.51 -7.46 11.35
CA ARG A 25 3.38 -7.02 12.75
C ARG A 25 1.95 -6.71 13.19
N SER A 26 1.03 -6.53 12.25
CA SER A 26 -0.33 -6.07 12.55
C SER A 26 -1.33 -7.20 12.61
N PHE A 27 -1.06 -8.31 11.92
CA PHE A 27 -2.01 -9.41 11.77
C PHE A 27 -1.30 -10.74 11.98
N GLY A 28 -1.87 -11.61 12.82
CA GLY A 28 -1.40 -12.99 12.97
C GLY A 28 -1.88 -13.90 11.84
N TRP A 29 -3.12 -13.72 11.41
CA TRP A 29 -3.74 -14.53 10.36
C TRP A 29 -4.85 -13.77 9.62
N VAL A 30 -5.32 -14.31 8.49
CA VAL A 30 -6.58 -13.91 7.88
C VAL A 30 -7.58 -15.06 8.01
N HIS A 31 -8.64 -14.83 8.77
CA HIS A 31 -9.75 -15.77 8.90
C HIS A 31 -10.95 -15.31 8.09
N ALA A 32 -11.75 -16.25 7.58
CA ALA A 32 -12.97 -15.97 6.82
C ALA A 32 -14.11 -16.92 7.17
N THR A 33 -15.35 -16.49 6.94
CA THR A 33 -16.53 -17.38 6.89
C THR A 33 -16.57 -18.15 5.56
N GLU A 34 -17.34 -19.25 5.50
CA GLU A 34 -17.46 -20.11 4.30
C GLU A 34 -18.11 -19.47 3.08
N ASP A 35 -18.67 -18.27 3.22
CA ASP A 35 -19.37 -17.62 2.13
C ASP A 35 -18.42 -17.28 0.97
N ALA A 36 -18.98 -17.05 -0.22
CA ALA A 36 -18.19 -16.46 -1.30
C ALA A 36 -17.55 -15.15 -0.82
N LEU A 37 -16.28 -14.89 -1.18
CA LEU A 37 -15.47 -13.83 -0.54
C LEU A 37 -16.08 -12.42 -0.53
N LEU A 38 -16.94 -12.08 -1.50
CA LEU A 38 -17.67 -10.80 -1.50
C LEU A 38 -18.76 -10.70 -0.42
N GLN A 39 -19.24 -11.83 0.08
CA GLN A 39 -20.24 -11.96 1.15
C GLN A 39 -19.62 -12.43 2.47
N ALA A 40 -18.40 -12.99 2.40
CA ALA A 40 -17.67 -13.47 3.57
C ALA A 40 -17.39 -12.36 4.58
N ARG A 41 -17.29 -12.78 5.83
CA ARG A 41 -16.81 -11.95 6.94
C ARG A 41 -15.42 -12.40 7.33
N PHE A 42 -14.54 -11.42 7.54
CA PHE A 42 -13.15 -11.62 7.83
C PHE A 42 -12.82 -11.20 9.25
N TRP A 43 -11.87 -11.89 9.85
CA TRP A 43 -11.26 -11.48 11.11
C TRP A 43 -9.75 -11.44 10.96
N LEU A 44 -9.16 -10.35 11.45
CA LEU A 44 -7.72 -10.10 11.46
C LEU A 44 -7.25 -10.07 12.93
N PRO A 45 -6.91 -11.21 13.54
CA PRO A 45 -6.30 -11.24 14.87
C PRO A 45 -5.00 -10.41 14.88
N PRO A 46 -4.71 -9.67 15.96
CA PRO A 46 -3.58 -8.75 16.01
C PRO A 46 -2.20 -9.45 16.06
N ASP A 47 -2.17 -10.73 16.41
CA ASP A 47 -0.96 -11.53 16.59
C ASP A 47 -1.26 -13.03 16.43
N GLU A 48 -0.20 -13.83 16.32
CA GLU A 48 -0.29 -15.30 16.20
C GLU A 48 -0.86 -15.97 17.46
N GLU A 49 -0.64 -15.40 18.65
CA GLU A 49 -1.16 -15.95 19.91
C GLU A 49 -2.69 -15.89 19.97
N THR A 50 -3.29 -14.89 19.32
CA THR A 50 -4.73 -14.70 19.22
C THR A 50 -5.33 -15.48 18.04
N ALA A 51 -4.52 -15.78 17.03
CA ALA A 51 -4.95 -16.53 15.84
C ALA A 51 -5.13 -18.03 16.13
N PHE A 52 -5.59 -18.76 15.12
CA PHE A 52 -5.58 -20.22 15.11
C PHE A 52 -5.24 -20.71 13.69
N ASP A 53 -4.76 -21.94 13.60
CA ASP A 53 -4.52 -22.63 12.33
C ASP A 53 -5.25 -23.98 12.33
N ASP A 54 -5.13 -24.72 11.22
CA ASP A 54 -5.73 -26.03 11.01
C ASP A 54 -5.21 -27.11 11.99
N ASP A 55 -4.06 -26.88 12.62
CA ASP A 55 -3.47 -27.76 13.64
C ASP A 55 -3.90 -27.38 15.08
N SER A 56 -4.62 -26.27 15.25
CA SER A 56 -5.00 -25.69 16.55
C SER A 56 -6.47 -25.90 16.91
N GLU A 57 -6.78 -25.83 18.21
CA GLU A 57 -8.17 -25.78 18.68
C GLU A 57 -8.79 -24.42 18.35
N VAL A 58 -9.87 -24.42 17.56
CA VAL A 58 -10.58 -23.19 17.20
C VAL A 58 -11.27 -22.59 18.45
N PRO A 59 -11.00 -21.32 18.81
CA PRO A 59 -11.65 -20.67 19.93
C PRO A 59 -13.18 -20.69 19.80
N ALA A 60 -13.90 -20.95 20.90
CA ALA A 60 -15.36 -21.09 20.89
C ALA A 60 -16.10 -19.88 20.30
N GLU A 61 -15.59 -18.66 20.51
CA GLU A 61 -16.15 -17.44 19.93
C GLU A 61 -15.98 -17.41 18.40
N ALA A 62 -14.81 -17.81 17.88
CA ALA A 62 -14.54 -17.88 16.45
C ALA A 62 -15.35 -19.00 15.78
N TYR A 63 -15.47 -20.16 16.44
CA TYR A 63 -16.30 -21.27 16.00
C TYR A 63 -17.78 -20.86 15.90
N ALA A 64 -18.31 -20.17 16.91
CA ALA A 64 -19.70 -19.69 16.90
C ALA A 64 -20.00 -18.69 15.78
N LEU A 65 -18.97 -18.00 15.27
CA LEU A 65 -19.05 -17.09 14.13
C LEU A 65 -18.80 -17.79 12.78
N GLY A 66 -18.47 -19.08 12.78
CA GLY A 66 -18.18 -19.85 11.57
C GLY A 66 -16.86 -19.48 10.89
N LEU A 67 -15.92 -18.88 11.63
CA LEU A 67 -14.61 -18.50 11.11
C LEU A 67 -13.71 -19.71 10.88
N ARG A 68 -12.88 -19.64 9.85
CA ARG A 68 -11.89 -20.64 9.48
C ARG A 68 -10.58 -19.99 9.12
N GLU A 69 -9.51 -20.79 9.13
CA GLU A 69 -8.27 -20.43 8.48
C GLU A 69 -8.53 -20.08 7.00
N TYR A 70 -7.95 -18.99 6.50
CA TYR A 70 -8.03 -18.64 5.08
C TYR A 70 -6.66 -18.50 4.41
N LEU A 71 -5.86 -17.52 4.83
CA LEU A 71 -4.50 -17.31 4.31
C LEU A 71 -3.62 -16.63 5.37
N GLU A 72 -2.32 -16.88 5.31
CA GLU A 72 -1.32 -16.05 5.98
C GLU A 72 -1.41 -14.59 5.52
N PRO A 73 -1.12 -13.60 6.38
CA PRO A 73 -1.14 -12.19 6.00
C PRO A 73 -0.17 -11.88 4.85
N ALA A 74 1.03 -12.47 4.86
CA ALA A 74 2.02 -12.28 3.80
C ALA A 74 1.54 -12.84 2.45
N THR A 75 0.90 -14.02 2.46
CA THR A 75 0.31 -14.64 1.27
C THR A 75 -0.86 -13.82 0.75
N PHE A 76 -1.77 -13.39 1.65
CA PHE A 76 -2.89 -12.52 1.30
C PHE A 76 -2.40 -11.23 0.63
N ALA A 77 -1.42 -10.54 1.22
CA ALA A 77 -0.82 -9.34 0.65
C ALA A 77 -0.17 -9.62 -0.72
N SER A 78 0.54 -10.74 -0.86
CA SER A 78 1.18 -11.14 -2.12
C SER A 78 0.17 -11.35 -3.25
N VAL A 79 -0.98 -11.98 -2.97
CA VAL A 79 -2.06 -12.13 -3.95
C VAL A 79 -2.58 -10.77 -4.40
N LEU A 80 -2.81 -9.85 -3.46
CA LEU A 80 -3.24 -8.49 -3.79
C LEU A 80 -2.20 -7.75 -4.63
N GLN A 81 -0.91 -7.86 -4.31
CA GLN A 81 0.19 -7.23 -5.06
C GLN A 81 0.29 -7.79 -6.48
N VAL A 82 0.19 -9.11 -6.64
CA VAL A 82 0.24 -9.76 -7.96
C VAL A 82 -0.97 -9.35 -8.80
N GLN A 83 -2.18 -9.34 -8.23
CA GLN A 83 -3.37 -8.86 -8.93
C GLN A 83 -3.25 -7.37 -9.30
N LYS A 84 -2.71 -6.56 -8.39
CA LYS A 84 -2.48 -5.12 -8.60
C LYS A 84 -1.52 -4.86 -9.75
N ARG A 85 -0.40 -5.60 -9.78
CA ARG A 85 0.63 -5.48 -10.80
C ARG A 85 0.11 -5.86 -12.18
N GLN A 86 -0.71 -6.91 -12.24
CA GLN A 86 -1.36 -7.38 -13.47
C GLN A 86 -2.49 -6.47 -13.95
N ARG A 87 -3.32 -5.95 -13.02
CA ARG A 87 -4.47 -5.08 -13.30
C ARG A 87 -4.57 -3.98 -12.24
N PRO A 88 -3.89 -2.83 -12.42
CA PRO A 88 -3.86 -1.74 -11.43
C PRO A 88 -5.23 -1.17 -11.07
N LEU A 89 -6.20 -1.25 -11.99
CA LEU A 89 -7.57 -0.79 -11.82
C LEU A 89 -8.56 -1.90 -11.46
N SER A 90 -8.06 -3.05 -10.95
CA SER A 90 -8.90 -4.16 -10.49
C SER A 90 -10.01 -3.69 -9.57
N THR A 91 -11.20 -4.26 -9.77
CA THR A 91 -12.38 -4.11 -8.93
C THR A 91 -12.29 -5.02 -7.70
N LEU A 92 -13.13 -4.77 -6.69
CA LEU A 92 -13.21 -5.62 -5.49
C LEU A 92 -13.54 -7.08 -5.86
N ALA A 93 -14.37 -7.29 -6.89
CA ALA A 93 -14.73 -8.62 -7.37
C ALA A 93 -13.55 -9.36 -8.03
N GLU A 94 -12.67 -8.65 -8.74
CA GLU A 94 -11.46 -9.24 -9.32
C GLU A 94 -10.43 -9.61 -8.23
N TYR A 95 -10.31 -8.79 -7.17
CA TYR A 95 -9.50 -9.17 -6.01
C TYR A 95 -10.07 -10.39 -5.28
N ALA A 96 -11.40 -10.44 -5.09
CA ALA A 96 -12.06 -11.62 -4.55
C ALA A 96 -11.75 -12.87 -5.40
N GLN A 97 -11.82 -12.75 -6.72
CA GLN A 97 -11.51 -13.86 -7.62
C GLN A 97 -10.06 -14.34 -7.49
N ALA A 98 -9.09 -13.41 -7.45
CA ALA A 98 -7.68 -13.74 -7.30
C ALA A 98 -7.37 -14.44 -5.97
N LEU A 99 -7.99 -13.96 -4.88
CA LEU A 99 -7.90 -14.56 -3.55
C LEU A 99 -8.51 -15.97 -3.51
N ALA A 100 -9.72 -16.15 -4.06
CA ALA A 100 -10.37 -17.46 -4.14
C ALA A 100 -9.53 -18.45 -4.96
N TYR A 101 -9.00 -18.00 -6.11
CA TYR A 101 -8.14 -18.81 -6.96
C TYR A 101 -6.88 -19.25 -6.21
N TYR A 102 -6.20 -18.34 -5.51
CA TYR A 102 -5.01 -18.71 -4.74
C TYR A 102 -5.36 -19.72 -3.65
N HIS A 103 -6.44 -19.50 -2.90
CA HIS A 103 -6.85 -20.42 -1.84
C HIS A 103 -7.20 -21.83 -2.36
N GLU A 104 -7.77 -21.94 -3.57
CA GLU A 104 -8.13 -23.23 -4.17
C GLU A 104 -6.93 -23.95 -4.80
N TYR A 105 -6.02 -23.21 -5.44
CA TYR A 105 -4.97 -23.79 -6.29
C TYR A 105 -3.54 -23.62 -5.75
N ASP A 106 -3.37 -22.91 -4.64
CA ASP A 106 -2.07 -22.47 -4.10
C ASP A 106 -1.15 -21.86 -5.18
N ALA A 107 -1.75 -21.05 -6.04
CA ALA A 107 -1.09 -20.46 -7.19
C ALA A 107 -1.66 -19.08 -7.51
N PHE A 108 -0.81 -18.16 -7.98
CA PHE A 108 -1.28 -16.85 -8.43
C PHE A 108 -2.11 -16.97 -9.71
N GLN A 109 -3.29 -16.34 -9.71
CA GLN A 109 -4.11 -16.26 -10.91
C GLN A 109 -3.39 -15.43 -11.98
N GLN A 110 -3.22 -16.03 -13.16
CA GLN A 110 -2.69 -15.33 -14.33
C GLN A 110 -3.83 -14.67 -15.09
N VAL A 111 -3.62 -13.42 -15.48
CA VAL A 111 -4.52 -12.68 -16.37
C VAL A 111 -4.10 -12.93 -17.82
N GLU A 112 -5.04 -13.41 -18.63
CA GLU A 112 -4.84 -13.63 -20.06
C GLU A 112 -4.34 -12.35 -20.76
N GLY A 113 -3.30 -12.48 -21.59
CA GLY A 113 -2.71 -11.37 -22.35
C GLY A 113 -1.61 -10.59 -21.62
N ILE A 114 -1.25 -10.97 -20.39
CA ILE A 114 -0.07 -10.46 -19.70
C ILE A 114 1.13 -11.35 -20.02
N ASP A 115 2.22 -10.75 -20.51
CA ASP A 115 3.45 -11.46 -20.87
C ASP A 115 3.99 -12.24 -19.66
N GLU A 116 4.11 -13.55 -19.83
CA GLU A 116 4.49 -14.54 -18.81
C GLU A 116 5.84 -14.22 -18.15
N ALA A 117 6.70 -13.42 -18.80
CA ALA A 117 8.01 -13.07 -18.29
C ALA A 117 8.05 -11.86 -17.34
N LEU A 118 6.99 -11.02 -17.29
CA LEU A 118 7.00 -9.77 -16.50
C LEU A 118 5.79 -9.57 -15.59
N GLY A 119 4.67 -10.28 -15.77
CA GLY A 119 3.55 -10.24 -14.81
C GLY A 119 3.02 -8.83 -14.50
N GLU A 120 3.22 -7.89 -15.41
CA GLU A 120 2.96 -6.46 -15.28
C GLU A 120 1.94 -6.00 -16.32
N ALA A 121 1.04 -5.13 -15.90
CA ALA A 121 0.12 -4.44 -16.79
C ALA A 121 0.85 -3.63 -17.85
N THR A 122 0.18 -3.36 -18.96
CA THR A 122 0.75 -2.55 -20.04
C THR A 122 1.11 -1.14 -19.54
N ALA A 123 2.08 -0.49 -20.18
CA ALA A 123 2.43 0.90 -19.86
C ALA A 123 1.22 1.85 -19.98
N GLU A 124 0.27 1.54 -20.87
CA GLU A 124 -0.98 2.29 -21.02
C GLU A 124 -1.87 2.16 -19.77
N ASP A 125 -2.03 0.94 -19.25
CA ASP A 125 -2.81 0.66 -18.04
C ASP A 125 -2.18 1.28 -16.80
N GLN A 126 -0.86 1.19 -16.66
CA GLN A 126 -0.12 1.84 -15.57
C GLN A 126 -0.30 3.36 -15.63
N ALA A 127 -0.20 3.95 -16.82
CA ALA A 127 -0.43 5.38 -17.01
C ALA A 127 -1.89 5.77 -16.73
N ALA A 128 -2.86 4.93 -17.07
CA ALA A 128 -4.27 5.14 -16.75
C ALA A 128 -4.51 5.11 -15.24
N ALA A 129 -3.91 4.17 -14.53
CA ALA A 129 -3.97 4.09 -13.07
C ALA A 129 -3.37 5.32 -12.39
N CYS A 130 -2.18 5.75 -12.82
CA CYS A 130 -1.55 6.95 -12.31
C CYS A 130 -2.41 8.21 -12.55
N ARG A 131 -3.04 8.35 -13.72
CA ARG A 131 -4.01 9.43 -14.00
C ARG A 131 -5.24 9.36 -13.10
N ALA A 132 -5.71 8.17 -12.76
CA ALA A 132 -6.79 7.94 -11.79
C ALA A 132 -6.36 8.13 -10.33
N GLY A 133 -5.10 8.52 -10.08
CA GLY A 133 -4.53 8.70 -8.74
C GLY A 133 -4.24 7.39 -8.01
N VAL A 134 -4.20 6.27 -8.71
CA VAL A 134 -3.96 4.92 -8.18
C VAL A 134 -2.46 4.61 -8.20
N GLY A 135 -1.94 4.14 -7.07
CA GLY A 135 -0.52 3.78 -6.92
C GLY A 135 -0.20 2.41 -7.53
N ALA A 136 1.10 2.13 -7.67
CA ALA A 136 1.59 0.84 -8.19
C ALA A 136 1.42 -0.30 -7.17
N GLY A 137 1.50 -0.01 -5.87
CA GLY A 137 1.38 -0.99 -4.80
C GLY A 137 -0.01 -1.06 -4.16
N ILE A 138 -0.12 -1.92 -3.14
CA ILE A 138 -1.31 -2.08 -2.30
C ILE A 138 -1.29 -1.22 -1.03
N PHE A 139 -0.24 -0.42 -0.85
CA PHE A 139 -0.08 0.52 0.26
C PHE A 139 -0.18 1.95 -0.24
N ALA A 140 -0.49 2.88 0.66
CA ALA A 140 -0.51 4.30 0.32
C ALA A 140 0.90 4.77 -0.04
N SER A 141 1.06 5.40 -1.19
CA SER A 141 2.33 5.99 -1.62
C SER A 141 2.21 7.49 -1.88
N PHE A 142 3.33 8.20 -1.78
CA PHE A 142 3.36 9.65 -1.85
C PHE A 142 4.52 10.15 -2.72
N ASP A 143 4.22 11.09 -3.61
CA ASP A 143 5.23 11.91 -4.29
C ASP A 143 5.31 13.27 -3.61
N LEU A 144 6.54 13.77 -3.45
CA LEU A 144 6.83 15.03 -2.79
C LEU A 144 7.56 15.95 -3.75
N GLN A 145 7.08 17.19 -3.89
CA GLN A 145 7.75 18.23 -4.65
C GLN A 145 7.97 19.47 -3.79
N LEU A 146 9.20 19.95 -3.75
CA LEU A 146 9.51 21.27 -3.24
C LEU A 146 9.05 22.31 -4.27
N VAL A 147 8.06 23.14 -3.90
CA VAL A 147 7.45 24.12 -4.81
C VAL A 147 7.80 25.56 -4.47
N ALA A 148 8.17 25.83 -3.22
CA ALA A 148 8.69 27.14 -2.81
C ALA A 148 9.73 26.99 -1.71
N CYS A 149 10.75 27.86 -1.71
CA CYS A 149 11.74 27.96 -0.65
C CYS A 149 12.03 29.45 -0.40
N PRO A 150 12.03 29.91 0.86
CA PRO A 150 12.51 31.25 1.19
C PRO A 150 13.97 31.43 0.78
N ASP A 151 14.31 32.62 0.27
CA ASP A 151 15.67 32.92 -0.23
C ASP A 151 16.74 32.80 0.87
N ASP A 152 16.40 33.18 2.10
CA ASP A 152 17.27 33.07 3.28
C ASP A 152 17.48 31.62 3.73
N GLN A 153 16.60 30.71 3.31
CA GLN A 153 16.64 29.27 3.63
C GLN A 153 17.16 28.42 2.48
N LEU A 154 17.50 29.02 1.34
CA LEU A 154 17.92 28.28 0.13
C LEU A 154 19.13 27.37 0.38
N LYS A 155 20.09 27.80 1.19
CA LYS A 155 21.24 26.96 1.58
C LYS A 155 20.82 25.77 2.45
N ALA A 156 19.89 25.98 3.37
CA ALA A 156 19.38 24.95 4.26
C ALA A 156 18.52 23.92 3.51
N ALA A 157 17.76 24.36 2.51
CA ALA A 157 17.04 23.49 1.58
C ALA A 157 18.02 22.67 0.72
N ALA A 158 19.03 23.31 0.13
CA ALA A 158 20.04 22.63 -0.68
C ALA A 158 20.80 21.54 0.11
N GLN A 159 21.12 21.78 1.39
CA GLN A 159 21.74 20.76 2.24
C GLN A 159 20.83 19.57 2.51
N ARG A 160 19.52 19.78 2.66
CA ARG A 160 18.54 18.70 2.81
C ARG A 160 18.38 17.90 1.52
N VAL A 161 18.24 18.58 0.38
CA VAL A 161 18.19 17.95 -0.94
C VAL A 161 19.47 17.16 -1.23
N ALA A 162 20.64 17.71 -0.92
CA ALA A 162 21.92 17.04 -1.10
C ALA A 162 21.99 15.71 -0.32
N ARG A 163 21.48 15.68 0.91
CA ARG A 163 21.39 14.45 1.71
C ARG A 163 20.35 13.48 1.15
N LEU A 164 19.19 14.00 0.73
CA LEU A 164 18.07 13.18 0.25
C LEU A 164 18.37 12.50 -1.09
N HIS A 165 19.03 13.21 -2.01
CA HIS A 165 19.38 12.71 -3.34
C HIS A 165 20.82 12.22 -3.46
N GLU A 166 21.58 12.28 -2.35
CA GLU A 166 23.00 11.90 -2.31
C GLU A 166 23.86 12.62 -3.36
N VAL A 167 23.59 13.92 -3.58
CA VAL A 167 24.30 14.78 -4.54
C VAL A 167 25.10 15.89 -3.84
N PRO A 168 26.12 16.48 -4.49
CA PRO A 168 26.83 17.63 -3.93
C PRO A 168 25.92 18.84 -3.66
N VAL A 169 26.21 19.58 -2.58
CA VAL A 169 25.40 20.77 -2.18
C VAL A 169 25.32 21.83 -3.28
N GLY A 170 26.37 22.00 -4.09
CA GLY A 170 26.35 22.96 -5.21
C GLY A 170 25.32 22.59 -6.28
N GLU A 171 25.18 21.29 -6.58
CA GLU A 171 24.18 20.79 -7.52
C GLU A 171 22.78 20.89 -6.93
N ALA A 172 22.61 20.48 -5.67
CA ALA A 172 21.35 20.62 -4.95
C ALA A 172 20.89 22.09 -4.88
N LEU A 173 21.83 23.04 -4.71
CA LEU A 173 21.53 24.47 -4.71
C LEU A 173 21.03 24.95 -6.08
N ALA A 174 21.65 24.51 -7.17
CA ALA A 174 21.18 24.83 -8.52
C ALA A 174 19.77 24.29 -8.75
N ARG A 175 19.49 23.05 -8.30
CA ARG A 175 18.16 22.43 -8.36
C ARG A 175 17.12 23.20 -7.52
N CYS A 176 17.47 23.62 -6.29
CA CYS A 176 16.57 24.41 -5.44
C CYS A 176 16.24 25.80 -6.00
N ARG A 177 17.05 26.33 -6.92
CA ARG A 177 16.74 27.58 -7.65
C ARG A 177 15.82 27.38 -8.85
N ALA A 178 15.66 26.14 -9.31
CA ALA A 178 14.89 25.76 -10.48
C ALA A 178 13.64 24.96 -10.06
N LEU A 179 12.87 25.51 -9.12
CA LEU A 179 11.63 24.87 -8.63
C LEU A 179 10.57 24.77 -9.75
N PRO A 180 9.67 23.78 -9.71
CA PRO A 180 9.53 22.74 -8.68
C PRO A 180 10.61 21.65 -8.74
N LEU A 181 11.00 21.11 -7.59
CA LEU A 181 11.99 20.05 -7.46
C LEU A 181 11.35 18.81 -6.82
N LEU A 182 11.44 17.67 -7.50
CA LEU A 182 11.04 16.38 -6.95
C LEU A 182 11.93 16.00 -5.75
N LEU A 183 11.34 15.78 -4.58
CA LEU A 183 12.04 15.34 -3.39
C LEU A 183 12.09 13.80 -3.31
N GLY A 184 11.03 13.13 -3.72
CA GLY A 184 10.97 11.67 -3.84
C GLY A 184 9.64 11.22 -4.44
N GLU A 185 9.64 9.99 -4.94
CA GLU A 185 8.50 9.34 -5.59
C GLU A 185 8.17 8.03 -4.88
N ALA A 186 6.90 7.63 -4.92
CA ALA A 186 6.40 6.37 -4.39
C ALA A 186 6.85 6.08 -2.95
N LEU A 187 6.93 7.12 -2.11
CA LEU A 187 7.36 7.00 -0.73
C LEU A 187 6.24 6.43 0.14
N ASP A 188 6.59 5.62 1.13
CA ASP A 188 5.67 5.28 2.22
C ASP A 188 5.31 6.52 3.06
N ARG A 189 4.25 6.41 3.86
CA ARG A 189 3.73 7.53 4.66
C ARG A 189 4.75 8.10 5.64
N GLU A 190 5.51 7.25 6.33
CA GLU A 190 6.44 7.68 7.37
C GLU A 190 7.60 8.46 6.77
N ARG A 191 8.19 7.93 5.70
CA ARG A 191 9.27 8.59 4.98
C ARG A 191 8.80 9.88 4.33
N ALA A 192 7.60 9.89 3.76
CA ALA A 192 7.03 11.09 3.17
C ALA A 192 6.76 12.19 4.20
N GLN A 193 6.21 11.83 5.37
CA GLN A 193 6.02 12.75 6.48
C GLN A 193 7.35 13.32 6.97
N ALA A 194 8.36 12.45 7.20
CA ALA A 194 9.66 12.88 7.70
C ALA A 194 10.34 13.88 6.75
N ILE A 195 10.24 13.66 5.43
CA ILE A 195 10.74 14.60 4.43
C ILE A 195 9.94 15.91 4.49
N LYS A 196 8.60 15.85 4.49
CA LYS A 196 7.74 17.03 4.56
C LYS A 196 8.08 17.89 5.78
N ASP A 197 8.10 17.30 6.97
CA ASP A 197 8.41 17.98 8.23
C ASP A 197 9.79 18.63 8.21
N ALA A 198 10.78 17.96 7.62
CA ALA A 198 12.14 18.49 7.51
C ALA A 198 12.23 19.76 6.67
N PHE A 199 11.40 19.91 5.63
CA PHE A 199 11.34 21.10 4.77
C PHE A 199 10.39 22.17 5.35
N ASP A 200 9.26 21.78 5.94
CA ASP A 200 8.37 22.70 6.65
C ASP A 200 9.10 23.41 7.80
N ALA A 201 10.01 22.71 8.50
CA ALA A 201 10.83 23.27 9.58
C ALA A 201 11.77 24.42 9.13
N ILE A 202 11.99 24.60 7.82
CA ILE A 202 12.72 25.74 7.25
C ILE A 202 11.82 26.68 6.45
N GLY A 203 10.50 26.60 6.63
CA GLY A 203 9.53 27.44 5.93
C GLY A 203 9.44 27.17 4.43
N ALA A 204 9.99 26.05 3.95
CA ALA A 204 9.81 25.63 2.58
C ALA A 204 8.42 25.03 2.38
N THR A 205 7.86 25.18 1.17
CA THR A 205 6.55 24.61 0.82
C THR A 205 6.75 23.33 0.03
N VAL A 206 6.28 22.22 0.59
CA VAL A 206 6.25 20.92 -0.07
C VAL A 206 4.83 20.60 -0.52
N GLN A 207 4.68 20.37 -1.83
CA GLN A 207 3.48 19.79 -2.40
C GLN A 207 3.54 18.27 -2.25
N VAL A 208 2.44 17.70 -1.77
CA VAL A 208 2.28 16.26 -1.54
C VAL A 208 1.23 15.74 -2.52
N ARG A 209 1.53 14.65 -3.21
CA ARG A 209 0.55 13.90 -4.00
C ARG A 209 0.46 12.48 -3.45
N GLY A 210 -0.66 12.16 -2.81
CA GLY A 210 -0.96 10.80 -2.35
C GLY A 210 -1.60 9.97 -3.46
N PHE A 211 -1.26 8.69 -3.52
CA PHE A 211 -1.83 7.72 -4.45
C PHE A 211 -2.65 6.67 -3.70
N LYS A 212 -3.87 6.43 -4.17
CA LYS A 212 -4.77 5.45 -3.56
C LYS A 212 -4.29 4.03 -3.84
N PRO A 213 -4.31 3.14 -2.83
CA PRO A 213 -3.99 1.73 -3.02
C PRO A 213 -4.96 1.02 -3.96
N PHE A 214 -6.26 1.26 -3.80
CA PHE A 214 -7.32 0.66 -4.62
C PHE A 214 -8.21 1.73 -5.26
N PRO A 215 -8.82 1.46 -6.43
CA PRO A 215 -9.60 2.45 -7.18
C PRO A 215 -10.77 3.09 -6.42
N TRP A 216 -11.37 2.37 -5.47
CA TRP A 216 -12.51 2.82 -4.69
C TRP A 216 -12.14 3.57 -3.40
N MET A 217 -10.86 3.65 -3.05
CA MET A 217 -10.41 4.38 -1.86
C MET A 217 -10.24 5.87 -2.13
N ASP A 218 -10.33 6.65 -1.06
CA ASP A 218 -9.95 8.07 -1.09
C ASP A 218 -8.42 8.23 -1.23
N ALA A 219 -8.02 9.38 -1.78
CA ALA A 219 -6.60 9.73 -1.86
C ALA A 219 -6.03 9.89 -0.44
N PRO A 220 -4.90 9.23 -0.12
CA PRO A 220 -4.32 9.32 1.21
C PRO A 220 -3.73 10.71 1.45
N ALA A 221 -3.83 11.19 2.68
CA ALA A 221 -3.20 12.42 3.14
C ALA A 221 -2.04 12.12 4.11
N LEU A 222 -1.06 13.01 4.12
CA LEU A 222 -0.08 13.09 5.22
C LEU A 222 -0.72 13.78 6.43
N ARG A 223 -0.13 13.58 7.61
CA ARG A 223 -0.61 14.15 8.88
C ARG A 223 -0.07 15.56 9.11
#